data_AF-A0A7W0LPH1-F1
#
_entry.id   AF-A0A7W0LPH1-F1
#
_cell.length_a   1.000
_cell.length_b   1.000
_cell.length_c   1.000
_cell.angle_alpha   90.00
_cell.angle_beta   90.00
_cell.angle_gamma   90.00
#
_symmetry.space_group_name_H-M   'P 1'
#
loop_
_entity.id
_entity.type
_entity.pdbx_description
1 polymer ?
#
loop_
_entity_poly.entity_id
_entity_poly.type
_entity_poly.pdbx_seq_one_letter_code
_entity_poly.pdbx_strand_id
1 'polypeptide(L)'
;LGLVRLGLRSAAEVRRAHAELVEAAGPELEGVLVCEQVAGGVETVVGVANDELFGPTVLFGLGGVFIEVLRDVTFRVPPFDRAEARRMVGEVKGHPLLRGARGRPPADVGALVEVIMRVQRLAVDHDATLAELDINPLVVLPEGRGAKALDALLVTR
;
A
#
# COMPACT_ATOMS: atom_id res chain seq x y z
N LEU A 1 10.16 18.10 -0.97
CA LEU A 1 10.23 18.36 0.49
C LEU A 1 11.40 17.64 1.16
N GLY A 2 11.80 16.44 0.74
CA GLY A 2 13.00 15.79 1.30
C GLY A 2 12.84 15.48 2.79
N LEU A 3 11.61 15.24 3.25
CA LEU A 3 11.29 14.97 4.65
C LEU A 3 11.33 13.47 5.01
N VAL A 4 11.91 12.66 4.14
CA VAL A 4 12.14 11.23 4.35
C VAL A 4 13.64 10.98 4.34
N ARG A 5 14.14 10.26 5.34
CA ARG A 5 15.53 9.83 5.46
C ARG A 5 15.58 8.31 5.47
N LEU A 6 16.31 7.73 4.52
CA LEU A 6 16.48 6.29 4.35
C LEU A 6 17.93 5.89 4.63
N GLY A 7 18.16 4.61 4.83
CA GLY A 7 19.49 4.01 4.97
C GLY A 7 20.13 4.25 6.33
N LEU A 8 19.34 4.55 7.36
CA LEU A 8 19.81 4.80 8.72
C LEU A 8 20.11 3.47 9.42
N ARG A 9 21.38 3.24 9.75
CA ARG A 9 21.93 1.97 10.26
C ARG A 9 22.29 2.01 11.74
N SER A 10 22.12 3.16 12.41
CA SER A 10 22.40 3.29 13.83
C SER A 10 21.50 4.32 14.52
N ALA A 11 21.36 4.20 15.83
CA ALA A 11 20.62 5.18 16.64
C ALA A 11 21.21 6.60 16.52
N ALA A 12 22.53 6.72 16.35
CA ALA A 12 23.19 8.02 16.15
C ALA A 12 22.77 8.66 14.81
N GLU A 13 22.70 7.88 13.74
CA GLU A 13 22.21 8.34 12.44
C GLU A 13 20.74 8.76 12.49
N VAL A 14 19.89 8.00 13.21
CA VAL A 14 18.48 8.36 13.42
C VAL A 14 18.34 9.69 14.17
N ARG A 15 19.09 9.91 15.25
CA ARG A 15 19.05 11.19 16.00
C ARG A 15 19.47 12.38 15.14
N ARG A 16 20.50 12.21 14.30
CA ARG A 16 20.94 13.24 13.37
C ARG A 16 19.87 13.54 12.32
N ALA A 17 19.34 12.50 11.67
CA ALA A 17 18.26 12.63 10.69
C ALA A 17 17.02 13.31 11.29
N HIS A 18 16.65 12.96 12.53
CA HIS A 18 15.55 13.60 13.25
C HIS A 18 15.76 15.11 13.40
N ALA A 19 16.94 15.54 13.88
CA ALA A 19 17.24 16.96 14.04
C ALA A 19 17.15 17.73 12.71
N GLU A 20 17.71 17.18 11.64
CA GLU A 20 17.62 17.75 10.29
C GLU A 20 16.17 17.87 9.79
N LEU A 21 15.34 16.86 10.06
CA LEU A 21 13.94 16.84 9.63
C LEU A 21 13.09 17.85 10.40
N VAL A 22 13.29 17.97 11.72
CA VAL A 22 12.60 18.96 12.56
C VAL A 22 12.92 20.38 12.11
N GLU A 23 14.21 20.67 11.85
CA GLU A 23 14.63 21.98 11.36
C GLU A 23 14.02 22.29 9.97
N ALA A 24 14.02 21.32 9.06
CA ALA A 24 13.50 21.50 7.72
C ALA A 24 11.96 21.60 7.65
N ALA A 25 11.22 20.90 8.51
CA ALA A 25 9.76 20.88 8.49
C ALA A 25 9.12 22.12 9.13
N GLY A 26 9.81 22.75 10.09
CA GLY A 26 9.33 23.95 10.75
C GLY A 26 8.36 23.69 11.92
N PRO A 27 7.71 24.74 12.45
CA PRO A 27 7.03 24.70 13.75
C PRO A 27 5.72 23.91 13.76
N GLU A 28 5.13 23.63 12.59
CA GLU A 28 3.88 22.86 12.45
C GLU A 28 4.11 21.33 12.51
N LEU A 29 5.36 20.89 12.66
CA LEU A 29 5.67 19.46 12.74
C LEU A 29 5.18 18.85 14.06
N GLU A 30 4.21 17.94 13.97
CA GLU A 30 3.68 17.22 15.14
C GLU A 30 4.64 16.12 15.65
N GLY A 31 5.44 15.53 14.76
CA GLY A 31 6.41 14.50 15.12
C GLY A 31 7.10 13.86 13.93
N VAL A 32 8.04 12.95 14.21
CA VAL A 32 8.78 12.18 13.21
C VAL A 32 8.51 10.70 13.43
N LEU A 33 8.01 10.02 12.40
CA LEU A 33 7.79 8.58 12.42
C LEU A 33 9.10 7.84 12.11
N VAL A 34 9.51 6.93 13.01
CA VAL A 34 10.66 6.04 12.81
C VAL A 34 10.16 4.63 12.56
N CYS A 35 10.41 4.12 11.35
CA CYS A 35 9.96 2.81 10.91
C CYS A 35 11.12 1.92 10.47
N GLU A 36 10.87 0.61 10.46
CA GLU A 36 11.72 -0.35 9.74
C GLU A 36 11.81 0.04 8.26
N GLN A 37 13.02 0.06 7.70
CA GLN A 37 13.19 0.17 6.26
C GLN A 37 12.99 -1.21 5.61
N VAL A 38 11.93 -1.33 4.82
CA VAL A 38 11.62 -2.53 4.05
C VAL A 38 12.46 -2.55 2.76
N ALA A 39 13.02 -3.72 2.43
CA ALA A 39 13.81 -3.91 1.20
C ALA A 39 13.33 -5.15 0.44
N GLY A 40 13.26 -5.03 -0.88
CA GLY A 40 12.75 -6.07 -1.77
C GLY A 40 11.23 -6.19 -1.75
N GLY A 41 10.71 -7.21 -2.43
CA GLY A 41 9.27 -7.39 -2.65
C GLY A 41 8.78 -6.75 -3.95
N VAL A 42 7.45 -6.80 -4.13
CA VAL A 42 6.73 -6.18 -5.23
C VAL A 42 5.88 -5.06 -4.66
N GLU A 43 6.09 -3.84 -5.17
CA GLU A 43 5.25 -2.69 -4.81
C GLU A 43 3.89 -2.82 -5.49
N THR A 44 2.84 -2.60 -4.71
CA THR A 44 1.44 -2.67 -5.09
C THR A 44 0.70 -1.48 -4.48
N VAL A 45 -0.52 -1.25 -4.94
CA VAL A 45 -1.46 -0.33 -4.31
C VAL A 45 -2.73 -1.09 -3.95
N VAL A 46 -3.30 -0.76 -2.79
CA VAL A 46 -4.64 -1.20 -2.40
C VAL A 46 -5.35 0.01 -1.81
N GLY A 47 -6.58 0.26 -2.23
CA GLY A 47 -7.31 1.43 -1.75
C GLY A 47 -8.81 1.26 -1.77
N VAL A 48 -9.50 2.27 -1.26
CA VAL A 48 -10.95 2.45 -1.29
C VAL A 48 -11.22 3.85 -1.83
N ALA A 49 -12.06 3.94 -2.84
CA ALA A 49 -12.63 5.19 -3.32
C ALA A 49 -14.15 5.06 -3.34
N ASN A 50 -14.85 6.18 -3.14
CA ASN A 50 -16.31 6.21 -3.31
C ASN A 50 -16.64 6.57 -4.75
N ASP A 51 -17.24 5.62 -5.47
CA ASP A 51 -17.82 5.85 -6.78
C ASP A 51 -19.25 6.40 -6.63
N GLU A 52 -19.64 7.33 -7.52
CA GLU A 52 -20.96 8.00 -7.44
C GLU A 52 -22.14 7.05 -7.66
N LEU A 53 -21.94 5.96 -8.42
CA LEU A 53 -22.98 5.00 -8.77
C LEU A 53 -22.94 3.76 -7.87
N PHE A 54 -21.74 3.30 -7.54
CA PHE A 54 -21.54 2.03 -6.84
C PHE A 54 -21.22 2.17 -5.35
N GLY A 55 -20.97 3.38 -4.86
CA GLY A 55 -20.52 3.60 -3.49
C GLY A 55 -19.07 3.15 -3.28
N PRO A 56 -18.70 2.67 -2.08
CA PRO A 56 -17.33 2.23 -1.81
C PRO A 56 -16.86 1.20 -2.82
N THR A 57 -15.68 1.42 -3.38
CA THR A 57 -15.07 0.54 -4.37
C THR A 57 -13.62 0.30 -3.98
N VAL A 58 -13.25 -0.97 -3.87
CA VAL A 58 -11.88 -1.39 -3.56
C VAL A 58 -11.07 -1.43 -4.85
N LEU A 59 -9.90 -0.82 -4.84
CA LEU A 59 -8.91 -0.84 -5.91
C LEU A 59 -7.72 -1.72 -5.52
N PHE A 60 -7.18 -2.44 -6.49
CA PHE A 60 -5.89 -3.10 -6.42
C PHE A 60 -5.10 -2.83 -7.70
N GLY A 61 -3.79 -2.65 -7.56
CA GLY A 61 -2.90 -2.49 -8.71
C GLY A 61 -1.44 -2.74 -8.35
N LEU A 62 -0.59 -2.75 -9.37
CA LEU A 62 0.86 -2.79 -9.16
C LEU A 62 1.41 -1.35 -9.08
N GLY A 63 2.32 -1.12 -8.13
CA GLY A 63 2.90 0.20 -7.87
C GLY A 63 3.93 0.63 -8.93
N GLY A 64 4.37 1.89 -8.83
CA GLY A 64 5.32 2.50 -9.76
C GLY A 64 4.74 2.75 -11.15
N VAL A 65 5.54 2.55 -12.19
CA VAL A 65 5.16 2.84 -13.61
C VAL A 65 3.87 2.10 -14.04
N PHE A 66 3.56 0.96 -13.42
CA PHE A 66 2.39 0.15 -13.76
C PHE A 66 1.06 0.85 -13.46
N ILE A 67 0.97 1.65 -12.40
CA ILE A 67 -0.22 2.46 -12.13
C ILE A 67 -0.17 3.81 -12.85
N GLU A 68 0.97 4.50 -12.83
CA GLU A 68 1.09 5.86 -13.37
C GLU A 68 0.90 5.93 -14.89
N VAL A 69 1.46 4.97 -15.63
CA VAL A 69 1.51 4.98 -17.09
C VAL A 69 0.57 3.93 -17.70
N LEU A 70 0.52 2.74 -17.11
CA LEU A 70 -0.21 1.61 -17.71
C LEU A 70 -1.64 1.44 -17.17
N ARG A 71 -2.00 2.17 -16.10
CA ARG A 71 -3.29 2.08 -15.40
C ARG A 71 -3.68 0.63 -15.13
N ASP A 72 -2.70 -0.19 -14.70
CA ASP A 72 -2.88 -1.62 -14.47
C ASP A 72 -3.52 -1.86 -13.09
N VAL A 73 -4.83 -1.63 -13.03
CA VAL A 73 -5.64 -1.67 -11.82
C VAL A 73 -6.92 -2.47 -12.04
N THR A 74 -7.44 -3.03 -10.96
CA THR A 74 -8.72 -3.74 -10.91
C THR A 74 -9.58 -3.17 -9.78
N PHE A 75 -10.89 -3.28 -9.95
CA PHE A 75 -11.87 -2.71 -9.02
C PHE A 75 -12.87 -3.77 -8.60
N ARG A 76 -13.34 -3.70 -7.36
CA ARG A 76 -14.44 -4.50 -6.83
C ARG A 76 -15.31 -3.70 -5.86
N VAL A 77 -16.62 -3.81 -6.04
CA VAL A 77 -17.60 -3.29 -5.09
C VAL A 77 -17.74 -4.31 -3.95
N PRO A 78 -17.51 -3.94 -2.68
CA PRO A 78 -17.69 -4.82 -1.55
C PRO A 78 -19.18 -4.98 -1.18
N PRO A 79 -19.55 -6.06 -0.46
CA PRO A 79 -18.68 -7.13 0.01
C PRO A 79 -18.39 -8.18 -1.09
N PHE A 80 -17.19 -8.75 -1.06
CA PHE A 80 -16.80 -9.87 -1.92
C PHE A 80 -15.95 -10.90 -1.16
N ASP A 81 -15.87 -12.13 -1.65
CA ASP A 81 -15.16 -13.21 -0.97
C ASP A 81 -13.65 -13.27 -1.33
N ARG A 82 -12.92 -14.16 -0.64
CA ARG A 82 -11.49 -14.41 -0.90
C ARG A 82 -11.22 -14.91 -2.33
N ALA A 83 -12.17 -15.59 -2.95
CA ALA A 83 -12.00 -16.09 -4.31
C ALA A 83 -12.04 -14.92 -5.31
N GLU A 84 -12.93 -13.95 -5.08
CA GLU A 84 -13.00 -12.70 -5.85
C GLU A 84 -11.75 -11.85 -5.65
N ALA A 85 -11.26 -11.72 -4.42
CA ALA A 85 -9.99 -11.02 -4.16
C ALA A 85 -8.81 -11.68 -4.92
N ARG A 86 -8.77 -13.01 -5.01
CA ARG A 86 -7.76 -13.72 -5.81
C ARG A 86 -7.92 -13.47 -7.32
N ARG A 87 -9.16 -13.41 -7.83
CA ARG A 87 -9.43 -13.05 -9.24
C ARG A 87 -8.95 -11.64 -9.53
N MET A 88 -9.30 -10.69 -8.68
CA MET A 88 -8.89 -9.28 -8.74
C MET A 88 -7.36 -9.13 -8.84
N VAL A 89 -6.59 -9.92 -8.07
CA VAL A 89 -5.13 -9.94 -8.15
C VAL A 89 -4.63 -10.57 -9.47
N GLY A 90 -5.29 -11.61 -9.97
CA GLY A 90 -4.89 -12.30 -11.20
C GLY A 90 -5.21 -11.54 -12.49
N GLU A 91 -6.07 -10.53 -12.44
CA GLU A 91 -6.55 -9.74 -13.57
C GLU A 91 -5.59 -8.62 -14.00
N VAL A 92 -4.69 -8.18 -13.11
CA VAL A 92 -3.69 -7.16 -13.47
C VAL A 92 -2.69 -7.75 -14.48
N LYS A 93 -2.37 -6.98 -15.53
CA LYS A 93 -1.46 -7.39 -16.61
C LYS A 93 -0.08 -7.76 -16.09
N GLY A 94 0.39 -7.08 -15.05
CA GLY A 94 1.67 -7.33 -14.40
C GLY A 94 1.65 -8.47 -13.37
N HIS A 95 0.56 -9.25 -13.25
CA HIS A 95 0.48 -10.43 -12.37
C HIS A 95 1.69 -11.37 -12.45
N PRO A 96 2.36 -11.59 -13.62
CA PRO A 96 3.61 -12.35 -13.66
C PRO A 96 4.71 -11.86 -12.71
N LEU A 97 4.74 -10.58 -12.33
CA LEU A 97 5.69 -10.05 -11.34
C LEU A 97 5.45 -10.62 -9.94
N LEU A 98 4.19 -10.87 -9.57
CA LEU A 98 3.82 -11.49 -8.29
C LEU A 98 4.20 -12.98 -8.25
N ARG A 99 4.31 -13.63 -9.41
CA ARG A 99 4.77 -15.03 -9.54
C ARG A 99 6.30 -15.18 -9.50
N GLY A 100 7.03 -14.07 -9.41
CA GLY A 100 8.48 -14.02 -9.53
C GLY A 100 8.92 -13.71 -10.96
N ALA A 101 9.85 -12.77 -11.10
CA ALA A 101 10.41 -12.35 -12.37
C ALA A 101 11.89 -11.98 -12.20
N ARG A 102 12.70 -12.21 -13.25
CA ARG A 102 14.15 -11.86 -13.28
C ARG A 102 14.93 -12.35 -12.05
N GLY A 103 14.69 -13.60 -11.64
CA GLY A 103 15.37 -14.23 -10.50
C GLY A 103 14.83 -13.83 -9.12
N ARG A 104 13.77 -13.00 -9.05
CA ARG A 104 13.07 -12.73 -7.79
C ARG A 104 12.15 -13.89 -7.41
N PRO A 105 12.04 -14.23 -6.12
CA PRO A 105 11.09 -15.24 -5.65
C PRO A 105 9.64 -14.77 -5.84
N PRO A 106 8.67 -15.70 -5.84
CA PRO A 106 7.26 -15.37 -5.80
C PRO A 106 6.90 -14.51 -4.58
N ALA A 107 5.95 -13.59 -4.76
CA ALA A 107 5.41 -12.75 -3.72
C ALA A 107 4.36 -13.49 -2.88
N ASP A 108 4.15 -13.06 -1.64
CA ASP A 108 3.13 -13.59 -0.74
C ASP A 108 1.72 -13.12 -1.13
N VAL A 109 1.17 -13.72 -2.20
CA VAL A 109 -0.18 -13.43 -2.70
C VAL A 109 -1.25 -13.76 -1.65
N GLY A 110 -0.98 -14.71 -0.74
CA GLY A 110 -1.88 -15.02 0.37
C GLY A 110 -2.04 -13.82 1.31
N ALA A 111 -0.94 -13.19 1.69
CA ALA A 111 -0.94 -11.99 2.51
C ALA A 111 -1.56 -10.78 1.79
N LEU A 112 -1.29 -10.60 0.49
CA LEU A 112 -1.94 -9.56 -0.30
C LEU A 112 -3.46 -9.70 -0.32
N VAL A 113 -3.98 -10.92 -0.54
CA VAL A 113 -5.41 -11.20 -0.50
C VAL A 113 -6.00 -10.90 0.88
N GLU A 114 -5.29 -11.22 1.96
CA GLU A 114 -5.71 -10.87 3.33
C GLU A 114 -5.81 -9.35 3.52
N VAL A 115 -4.86 -8.57 3.00
CA VAL A 115 -4.92 -7.10 3.03
C VAL A 115 -6.16 -6.59 2.30
N ILE A 116 -6.41 -7.06 1.07
CA ILE A 116 -7.60 -6.67 0.28
C ILE A 116 -8.89 -7.01 1.03
N MET A 117 -8.97 -8.19 1.65
CA MET A 117 -10.14 -8.60 2.43
C MET A 117 -10.35 -7.75 3.69
N ARG A 118 -9.28 -7.23 4.30
CA ARG A 118 -9.40 -6.31 5.43
C ARG A 118 -9.81 -4.92 4.98
N VAL A 119 -9.28 -4.46 3.85
CA VAL A 119 -9.63 -3.17 3.24
C VAL A 119 -11.10 -3.14 2.83
N GLN A 120 -11.59 -4.19 2.16
CA GLN A 120 -13.01 -4.26 1.78
C GLN A 120 -13.93 -4.26 3.00
N ARG A 121 -13.53 -4.98 4.06
CA ARG A 121 -14.28 -4.98 5.32
C ARG A 121 -14.29 -3.58 5.96
N LEU A 122 -13.16 -2.88 5.97
CA LEU A 122 -13.09 -1.50 6.47
C LEU A 122 -14.05 -0.59 5.68
N ALA A 123 -14.09 -0.73 4.36
CA ALA A 123 -15.01 0.03 3.51
C ALA A 123 -16.48 -0.21 3.86
N VAL A 124 -16.88 -1.47 4.10
CA VAL A 124 -18.25 -1.83 4.49
C VAL A 124 -18.57 -1.37 5.91
N ASP A 125 -17.70 -1.67 6.87
CA ASP A 125 -17.92 -1.39 8.30
C ASP A 125 -17.94 0.13 8.59
N HIS A 126 -17.29 0.94 7.74
CA HIS A 126 -17.19 2.40 7.87
C HIS A 126 -17.75 3.18 6.68
N ASP A 127 -18.70 2.60 5.93
CA ASP A 127 -19.28 3.24 4.73
C ASP A 127 -19.83 4.64 5.00
N ALA A 128 -20.30 4.97 6.20
CA ALA A 128 -20.80 6.30 6.53
C ALA A 128 -19.69 7.35 6.78
N THR A 129 -18.49 6.94 7.17
CA THR A 129 -17.41 7.85 7.62
C THR A 129 -16.17 7.82 6.74
N LEU A 130 -15.90 6.73 6.02
CA LEU A 130 -14.72 6.59 5.17
C LEU A 130 -14.97 7.25 3.80
N ALA A 131 -14.21 8.30 3.49
CA ALA A 131 -14.20 8.93 2.16
C ALA A 131 -13.23 8.23 1.21
N GLU A 132 -12.01 7.97 1.68
CA GLU A 132 -10.93 7.41 0.86
C GLU A 132 -9.92 6.65 1.74
N LEU A 133 -9.34 5.60 1.18
CA LEU A 133 -8.15 4.95 1.72
C LEU A 133 -7.19 4.71 0.54
N ASP A 134 -5.96 5.18 0.64
CA ASP A 134 -4.90 4.88 -0.33
C ASP A 134 -3.71 4.27 0.40
N ILE A 135 -3.40 3.00 0.14
CA ILE A 135 -2.20 2.33 0.65
C ILE A 135 -1.21 2.22 -0.50
N ASN A 136 -0.34 3.22 -0.61
CA ASN A 136 0.61 3.33 -1.71
C ASN A 136 1.97 3.90 -1.25
N PRO A 137 3.04 3.08 -1.16
CA PRO A 137 3.10 1.69 -1.62
C PRO A 137 2.74 0.67 -0.52
N LEU A 138 2.03 -0.38 -0.93
CA LEU A 138 1.97 -1.66 -0.23
C LEU A 138 3.01 -2.61 -0.83
N VAL A 139 4.03 -2.98 -0.05
CA VAL A 139 5.05 -3.95 -0.49
C VAL A 139 4.65 -5.36 -0.14
N VAL A 140 4.49 -6.22 -1.15
CA VAL A 140 4.27 -7.66 -0.98
C VAL A 140 5.64 -8.36 -0.97
N LEU A 141 6.02 -8.92 0.17
CA LEU A 141 7.32 -9.57 0.37
C LEU A 141 7.30 -10.99 -0.23
N PRO A 142 8.46 -11.67 -0.33
CA PRO A 142 8.50 -13.06 -0.76
C PRO A 142 7.54 -13.95 0.04
N GLU A 143 7.06 -15.02 -0.60
CA GLU A 143 6.11 -15.97 0.00
C GLU A 143 6.48 -16.36 1.45
N GLY A 144 5.50 -16.27 2.35
CA GLY A 144 5.65 -16.53 3.79
C GLY A 144 6.17 -15.34 4.60
N ARG A 145 6.50 -14.20 3.96
CA ARG A 145 6.99 -12.99 4.64
C ARG A 145 5.95 -11.87 4.74
N GLY A 146 4.75 -12.05 4.18
CA GLY A 146 3.65 -11.12 4.32
C GLY A 146 3.68 -9.91 3.39
N ALA A 147 2.91 -8.87 3.74
CA ALA A 147 2.87 -7.59 3.05
C ALA A 147 2.99 -6.44 4.07
N LYS A 148 3.59 -5.32 3.67
CA LYS A 148 3.83 -4.15 4.51
C LYS A 148 3.42 -2.87 3.80
N ALA A 149 2.51 -2.10 4.40
CA ALA A 149 2.21 -0.74 3.97
C ALA A 149 3.37 0.17 4.36
N LEU A 150 3.98 0.85 3.39
CA LEU A 150 5.05 1.81 3.67
C LEU A 150 4.49 3.22 3.84
N ASP A 151 3.35 3.49 3.21
CA ASP A 151 2.60 4.73 3.34
C ASP A 151 1.10 4.44 3.22
N ALA A 152 0.30 5.28 3.88
CA ALA A 152 -1.14 5.19 3.80
C ALA A 152 -1.78 6.55 4.07
N LEU A 153 -2.73 6.93 3.22
CA LEU A 153 -3.63 8.06 3.42
C LEU A 153 -5.03 7.53 3.72
N LEU A 154 -5.67 8.07 4.76
CA LEU A 154 -7.07 7.82 5.05
C LEU A 154 -7.79 9.15 5.17
N VAL A 155 -8.87 9.31 4.41
CA VAL A 155 -9.72 10.50 4.43
C VAL A 155 -11.08 10.10 4.99
N THR A 156 -11.56 10.87 5.95
CA THR A 156 -12.92 10.77 6.51
C THR A 156 -13.84 11.83 5.89
N ARG A 157 -15.13 11.55 5.82
CA ARG A 157 -16.16 12.54 5.42
C ARG A 157 -16.34 13.64 6.46
#